data_AF-M7W0V2-F1
#
_entry.id   AF-M7W0V2-F1
#
_cell.length_a   1.000
_cell.length_b   1.000
_cell.length_c   1.000
_cell.angle_alpha   90.00
_cell.angle_beta   90.00
_cell.angle_gamma   90.00
#
_symmetry.space_group_name_H-M   'P 1'
#
loop_
_entity.id
_entity.type
_entity.pdbx_description
1 polymer ?
#
loop_
_entity_poly.entity_id
_entity_poly.type
_entity_poly.pdbx_seq_one_letter_code
_entity_poly.pdbx_strand_id
1 'polypeptide(L)'
;MNNTCCICYGDIVDCTITPCGHAFCYQCIKEWLSRVPNCPVCKSRVLLNQIIRVNKNKNHPTKNEQSTIFQDNLPVIKFWGKLLLGLLFPILMFLVIIQLMD
;
A
#
# COMPACT_ATOMS: atom_id res chain seq x y z
N MET A 1 5.23 0.77 -13.17
CA MET A 1 5.76 -0.51 -12.66
C MET A 1 5.03 -1.62 -13.37
N ASN A 2 5.72 -2.39 -14.21
CA ASN A 2 5.10 -3.53 -14.87
C ASN A 2 5.08 -4.72 -13.90
N ASN A 3 3.88 -5.12 -13.46
CA ASN A 3 3.68 -6.26 -12.56
C ASN A 3 3.36 -7.56 -13.31
N THR A 4 3.56 -7.60 -14.63
CA THR A 4 3.30 -8.79 -15.46
C THR A 4 4.57 -9.61 -15.66
N CYS A 5 4.41 -10.93 -15.57
CA CYS A 5 5.47 -11.89 -15.84
C CYS A 5 5.53 -12.18 -17.34
N CYS A 6 6.67 -11.98 -18.00
CA CYS A 6 6.76 -12.20 -19.45
C CYS A 6 6.76 -13.68 -19.88
N ILE A 7 6.76 -14.62 -18.93
CA ILE A 7 6.72 -16.07 -19.20
C ILE A 7 5.27 -16.56 -19.22
N CYS A 8 4.47 -16.20 -18.22
CA CYS A 8 3.06 -16.61 -18.13
C CYS A 8 2.06 -15.54 -18.56
N TYR A 9 2.53 -14.32 -18.85
CA TYR A 9 1.74 -13.14 -19.22
C TYR A 9 0.68 -12.69 -18.18
N GLY A 10 0.69 -13.28 -16.98
CA GLY A 10 -0.14 -12.89 -15.85
C GLY A 10 0.60 -12.05 -14.82
N ASP A 11 -0.05 -11.74 -13.71
CA ASP A 11 0.56 -11.02 -12.59
C ASP A 11 1.70 -11.81 -11.94
N ILE A 12 2.73 -11.09 -11.50
CA ILE A 12 3.87 -11.69 -10.80
C ILE A 12 3.43 -12.17 -9.41
N VAL A 13 3.32 -13.49 -9.24
CA VAL A 13 3.13 -14.18 -7.96
C VAL A 13 4.47 -14.71 -7.47
N ASP A 14 4.78 -14.53 -6.18
CA ASP A 14 6.09 -14.85 -5.60
C ASP A 14 7.25 -14.22 -6.39
N CYS A 15 7.26 -12.88 -6.41
CA CYS A 15 8.24 -12.10 -7.17
C CYS A 15 9.67 -12.60 -6.93
N THR A 16 10.33 -12.96 -8.01
CA THR A 16 11.71 -13.46 -8.00
C THR A 16 12.55 -12.59 -8.94
N ILE A 17 13.67 -12.09 -8.43
CA ILE A 17 14.58 -11.22 -9.16
C ILE A 17 15.83 -12.03 -9.53
N THR A 18 16.21 -11.92 -10.80
CA THR A 18 17.44 -12.51 -11.35
C THR A 18 18.65 -11.58 -11.09
N PRO A 19 19.91 -12.06 -11.14
CA PRO A 19 21.09 -11.21 -10.96
C PRO A 19 21.19 -10.04 -11.96
N CYS A 20 20.56 -10.17 -13.13
CA CYS A 20 20.48 -9.10 -14.12
C CYS A 20 19.33 -8.10 -13.86
N GLY A 21 18.59 -8.23 -12.76
CA GLY A 21 17.57 -7.27 -12.32
C GLY A 21 16.15 -7.51 -12.85
N HIS A 22 15.92 -8.50 -13.72
CA HIS A 22 14.58 -8.80 -14.23
C HIS A 22 13.77 -9.63 -13.25
N ALA A 23 12.45 -9.34 -13.18
CA ALA A 23 11.50 -9.95 -12.25
C ALA A 23 10.51 -10.89 -12.94
N PHE A 24 10.21 -12.01 -12.31
CA PHE A 24 9.30 -13.06 -12.79
C PHE A 24 8.57 -13.73 -11.63
N CYS A 25 7.56 -14.56 -11.91
CA CYS A 25 7.04 -15.50 -10.91
C CYS A 25 8.10 -16.55 -10.57
N TYR A 26 8.21 -16.96 -9.31
CA TYR A 26 9.17 -17.98 -8.87
C TYR A 26 9.09 -19.27 -9.69
N GLN A 27 7.88 -19.82 -9.88
CA GLN A 27 7.71 -21.06 -10.62
C GLN A 27 8.05 -20.91 -12.10
N CYS A 28 7.65 -19.78 -12.71
CA CYS A 28 7.93 -19.52 -14.13
C CYS A 28 9.42 -19.46 -14.41
N ILE A 29 10.19 -18.70 -13.61
CA ILE A 29 11.64 -18.61 -13.83
C ILE A 29 12.35 -19.92 -13.46
N LYS A 30 11.87 -20.65 -12.45
CA LYS A 30 12.43 -21.95 -12.08
C LYS A 30 12.28 -22.98 -13.20
N GLU A 31 11.11 -23.06 -13.83
CA GLU A 31 10.87 -23.95 -14.96
C GLU A 31 11.64 -23.52 -16.21
N TRP A 32 11.78 -22.22 -16.46
CA TRP A 32 12.62 -21.73 -17.56
C TRP A 32 14.08 -22.16 -17.39
N LEU A 33 14.65 -21.95 -16.20
CA LEU A 33 16.04 -22.24 -15.90
C LEU A 33 16.37 -23.74 -15.87
N SER A 34 15.37 -24.62 -15.71
CA SER A 34 15.58 -26.07 -15.85
C SER A 34 15.77 -26.50 -17.30
N ARG A 35 15.29 -25.69 -18.26
CA ARG A 35 15.44 -25.93 -19.70
C ARG A 35 16.63 -25.18 -20.28
N VAL A 36 16.76 -23.90 -19.96
CA VAL A 36 17.81 -23.01 -20.48
C VAL A 36 18.32 -22.07 -19.38
N PRO A 37 19.62 -22.09 -19.02
CA PRO A 37 20.18 -21.30 -17.92
C PRO A 37 20.44 -19.84 -18.30
N ASN A 38 19.43 -19.14 -18.81
CA ASN A 38 19.50 -17.72 -19.19
C ASN A 38 18.25 -16.92 -18.78
N CYS A 39 18.40 -15.60 -18.70
CA CYS A 39 17.29 -14.69 -18.50
C CYS A 39 16.40 -14.63 -19.76
N PRO A 40 15.06 -14.79 -19.65
CA PRO A 40 14.16 -14.67 -20.80
C PRO A 40 14.23 -13.31 -21.50
N VAL A 41 14.53 -12.23 -20.76
CA VAL A 41 14.55 -10.84 -21.25
C VAL A 41 15.88 -10.49 -21.90
N CYS A 42 16.98 -10.49 -21.14
CA CYS A 42 18.28 -9.99 -21.61
C CYS A 42 19.27 -11.09 -22.02
N LYS A 43 18.89 -12.37 -21.92
CA LYS A 43 19.73 -13.54 -22.26
C LYS A 43 21.01 -13.72 -21.44
N SER A 44 21.26 -12.90 -20.42
CA SER A 44 22.35 -13.11 -19.45
C SER A 44 22.25 -14.50 -18.82
N ARG A 45 23.39 -15.15 -18.56
CA ARG A 45 23.44 -16.44 -17.86
C ARG A 45 22.91 -16.30 -16.44
N VAL A 46 21.99 -17.18 -16.05
CA VAL A 46 21.38 -17.20 -14.71
C VAL A 46 21.27 -18.65 -14.24
N LEU A 47 21.62 -18.90 -12.98
CA LEU A 47 21.47 -20.21 -12.34
C LEU A 47 20.39 -20.16 -11.24
N LEU A 48 19.79 -21.32 -10.95
CA LEU A 48 18.72 -21.46 -9.96
C LEU A 48 19.11 -21.04 -8.54
N ASN A 49 20.39 -21.15 -8.16
CA ASN A 49 20.90 -20.72 -6.86
C ASN A 49 21.21 -19.21 -6.80
N GLN A 50 21.09 -18.48 -7.91
CA GLN A 50 21.39 -17.05 -8.00
C GLN A 50 20.14 -16.17 -8.02
N ILE A 51 18.94 -16.76 -8.07
CA ILE A 51 17.68 -16.00 -8.07
C ILE A 51 17.24 -15.70 -6.65
N ILE A 52 16.69 -14.51 -6.42
CA ILE A 52 16.28 -14.03 -5.09
C ILE A 52 14.75 -13.91 -5.06
N ARG A 53 14.11 -14.61 -4.11
CA ARG A 53 12.67 -14.47 -3.86
C ARG A 53 12.43 -13.26 -2.96
N VAL A 54 11.59 -12.32 -3.42
CA VAL A 54 11.23 -11.13 -2.66
C VAL A 54 10.05 -11.45 -1.75
N ASN A 55 10.32 -11.58 -0.45
CA ASN A 55 9.27 -11.70 0.56
C ASN A 55 8.78 -10.29 0.94
N LYS A 56 7.50 -10.00 0.71
CA LYS A 56 6.87 -8.78 1.22
C LYS A 56 6.57 -8.99 2.71
N ASN A 57 7.55 -8.75 3.56
CA ASN A 57 7.27 -8.60 4.98
C ASN A 57 6.41 -7.34 5.14
N LYS A 58 5.19 -7.48 5.67
CA LYS A 58 4.24 -6.37 5.87
C LYS A 58 4.67 -5.38 6.96
N ASN A 59 5.89 -5.49 7.51
CA ASN A 59 6.39 -4.65 8.57
C ASN A 59 7.09 -3.38 8.05
N HIS A 60 6.36 -2.51 7.36
CA HIS A 60 6.78 -1.11 7.23
C HIS A 60 5.58 -0.15 7.26
N PRO A 61 5.33 0.52 8.41
CA PRO A 61 4.47 1.68 8.45
C PRO A 61 5.29 2.89 8.01
N THR A 62 5.08 3.39 6.80
CA THR A 62 5.53 4.75 6.46
C THR A 62 4.57 5.44 5.52
N LYS A 63 3.76 6.32 6.11
CA LYS A 63 3.73 7.69 5.64
C LYS A 63 4.13 8.57 6.84
N ASN A 64 5.29 9.22 6.65
CA ASN A 64 5.75 10.54 7.12
C ASN A 64 5.68 10.96 8.61
N GLU A 65 6.88 11.23 9.15
CA GLU A 65 7.19 12.01 10.35
C GLU A 65 6.77 13.50 10.22
N GLN A 66 6.23 14.07 11.31
CA GLN A 66 6.73 15.33 11.91
C GLN A 66 6.15 15.53 13.32
N SER A 67 7.03 15.38 14.33
CA SER A 67 7.21 16.19 15.56
C SER A 67 5.97 16.48 16.43
N THR A 68 5.87 16.21 17.72
CA THR A 68 6.84 16.15 18.82
C THR A 68 6.26 15.34 19.98
N ILE A 69 7.15 14.72 20.75
CA ILE A 69 6.91 14.07 22.05
C ILE A 69 6.13 15.00 23.00
N PHE A 70 4.85 14.73 23.33
CA PHE A 70 4.25 14.98 24.67
C PHE A 70 2.79 14.46 24.80
N GLN A 71 2.64 13.43 25.62
CA GLN A 71 1.51 13.05 26.50
C GLN A 71 0.11 12.76 25.93
N ASP A 72 -0.18 11.46 25.84
CA ASP A 72 -1.11 10.74 26.71
C ASP A 72 -2.48 11.39 27.01
N ASN A 73 -3.54 10.67 26.58
CA ASN A 73 -4.94 10.77 27.01
C ASN A 73 -5.75 11.99 26.51
N LEU A 74 -6.73 11.74 25.62
CA LEU A 74 -8.09 12.31 25.77
C LEU A 74 -9.12 11.56 24.89
N PRO A 75 -9.93 10.63 25.44
CA PRO A 75 -11.03 9.98 24.73
C PRO A 75 -12.31 10.85 24.67
N VAL A 76 -12.18 12.17 24.87
CA VAL A 76 -13.32 13.09 25.07
C VAL A 76 -13.60 13.91 23.80
N ILE A 77 -12.57 14.32 23.06
CA ILE A 77 -12.72 15.35 22.00
C ILE A 77 -13.56 14.89 20.79
N LYS A 78 -13.62 13.59 20.50
CA LYS A 78 -14.42 13.07 19.38
C LYS A 78 -15.93 12.99 19.68
N PHE A 79 -16.33 13.06 20.95
CA PHE A 79 -17.73 12.89 21.35
C PHE A 79 -18.49 14.22 21.49
N TRP A 80 -17.85 15.28 21.98
CA TRP A 80 -18.51 16.58 22.18
C TRP A 80 -18.71 17.40 20.89
N GLY A 81 -17.86 17.19 19.87
CA GLY A 81 -17.97 17.93 18.60
C GLY A 81 -19.25 17.65 17.80
N LYS A 82 -19.77 16.41 17.88
CA LYS A 82 -21.04 16.05 17.23
C LYS A 82 -22.26 16.47 18.04
N LEU A 83 -22.13 16.56 19.36
CA LEU A 83 -23.22 16.94 20.26
C LEU A 83 -23.47 18.46 20.27
N LEU A 84 -22.40 19.27 20.24
CA LEU A 84 -22.52 20.73 20.25
C LEU A 84 -23.12 21.28 18.94
N LEU A 85 -22.70 20.75 17.78
CA LEU A 85 -23.22 21.19 16.47
C LEU A 85 -24.69 20.78 16.24
N GLY A 86 -25.10 19.62 16.76
CA GLY A 86 -26.43 19.06 16.50
C GLY A 86 -27.59 19.78 17.20
N LEU A 87 -27.34 20.42 18.35
CA LEU A 87 -28.38 21.14 19.10
C LEU A 87 -28.32 22.66 18.87
N LEU A 88 -27.14 23.24 18.67
CA LEU A 88 -27.01 24.69 18.45
C LEU A 88 -27.45 25.12 17.05
N PHE A 89 -27.20 24.31 16.02
CA PHE A 89 -27.59 24.63 14.64
C PHE A 89 -29.11 24.78 14.45
N PRO A 90 -29.97 23.84 14.91
CA PRO A 90 -31.41 24.00 14.77
C PRO A 90 -31.97 25.14 15.62
N ILE A 91 -31.41 25.39 16.82
CA ILE A 91 -31.85 26.50 17.69
C ILE A 91 -31.51 27.85 17.04
N LEU A 92 -30.29 28.02 16.51
CA LEU A 92 -29.89 29.24 15.80
C LEU A 92 -30.71 29.46 14.53
N MET A 93 -30.97 28.42 13.74
CA MET A 93 -31.86 28.54 12.59
C MET A 93 -33.29 28.94 12.99
N PHE A 94 -33.81 28.40 14.09
CA PHE A 94 -35.15 28.76 14.58
C PHE A 94 -35.22 30.21 15.06
N LEU A 95 -34.18 30.70 15.75
CA LEU A 95 -34.09 32.11 16.16
C LEU A 95 -34.00 33.06 14.95
N VAL A 96 -33.23 32.69 13.91
CA VAL A 96 -33.16 33.49 12.67
C VAL A 96 -34.51 33.55 11.96
N ILE A 97 -35.27 32.45 11.93
CA ILE A 97 -36.62 32.43 11.32
C ILE A 97 -37.57 33.34 12.10
N ILE A 98 -37.53 33.33 13.44
CA ILE A 98 -38.37 34.23 14.26
C ILE A 98 -38.01 35.70 14.01
N GLN A 99 -36.73 36.03 13.83
CA GLN A 99 -36.29 37.41 13.51
C GLN A 99 -36.67 37.88 12.10
N LEU A 100 -37.07 36.97 11.19
CA LEU A 100 -37.50 37.29 9.83
C LEU A 100 -39.02 37.40 9.68
N MET A 101 -39.77 37.23 10.77
CA MET A 101 -41.24 37.24 10.78
C MET A 101 -41.83 38.45 11.52
N ASP A 102 -40.99 39.46 11.83
CA ASP A 102 -41.36 40.82 12.25
C ASP A 102 -40.87 41.84 11.20
#